data_AF-A0A526TEH8-F1
#
_entry.id   AF-A0A526TEH8-F1
#
_cell.length_a   1.000
_cell.length_b   1.000
_cell.length_c   1.000
_cell.angle_alpha   90.00
_cell.angle_beta   90.00
_cell.angle_gamma   90.00
#
_symmetry.space_group_name_H-M   'P 1'
#
loop_
_entity.id
_entity.type
_entity.pdbx_description
1 polymer ?
#
loop_
_entity_poly.entity_id
_entity_poly.type
_entity_poly.pdbx_seq_one_letter_code
_entity_poly.pdbx_strand_id
1 'polypeptide(L)'
;GAGYFYIPGTETCLRIGGYLRYDMGVGDSGALDGANNVADHMDGSRNDTYYKNMRFTLRTYTGQETELGTLKTFTETRFQFGNSSGDYTGDGTGWQAGNKATTLNFAWIQLGG
;
A
#
# COMPACT_ATOMS: atom_id res chain seq x y z
N GLY A 1 14.89 -21.06 -7.92
CA GLY A 1 15.70 -19.96 -8.52
C GLY A 1 16.19 -19.00 -7.46
N ALA A 2 17.01 -18.01 -7.80
CA ALA A 2 17.54 -17.04 -6.84
C ALA A 2 16.41 -16.28 -6.12
N GLY A 3 16.48 -16.18 -4.79
CA GLY A 3 15.48 -15.51 -3.96
C GLY A 3 14.19 -16.30 -3.67
N TYR A 4 14.15 -17.60 -4.03
CA TYR A 4 13.09 -18.51 -3.63
C TYR A 4 13.52 -19.38 -2.45
N PHE A 5 12.63 -19.54 -1.50
CA PHE A 5 12.73 -20.45 -0.36
C PHE A 5 11.93 -21.71 -0.67
N TYR A 6 12.50 -22.87 -0.40
CA TYR A 6 11.78 -24.13 -0.50
C TYR A 6 10.83 -24.28 0.69
N ILE A 7 9.57 -24.64 0.45
CA ILE A 7 8.62 -24.92 1.53
C ILE A 7 8.74 -26.40 1.91
N PRO A 8 9.20 -26.74 3.13
CA PRO A 8 9.34 -28.13 3.56
C PRO A 8 8.01 -28.90 3.46
N GLY A 9 8.07 -30.14 3.00
CA GLY A 9 6.87 -30.97 2.82
C GLY A 9 6.08 -30.70 1.54
N THR A 10 6.54 -29.78 0.68
CA THR A 10 5.95 -29.53 -0.65
C THR A 10 7.07 -29.36 -1.67
N GLU A 11 6.84 -29.70 -2.94
CA GLU A 11 7.79 -29.37 -4.03
C GLU A 11 7.61 -27.92 -4.52
N THR A 12 7.22 -27.01 -3.60
CA THR A 12 6.92 -25.62 -3.92
C THR A 12 8.05 -24.70 -3.48
N CYS A 13 8.53 -23.90 -4.42
CA CYS A 13 9.40 -22.77 -4.19
C CYS A 13 8.54 -21.50 -3.97
N LEU A 14 8.76 -20.78 -2.87
CA LEU A 14 8.10 -19.50 -2.56
C LEU A 14 9.10 -18.36 -2.60
N ARG A 15 8.76 -17.27 -3.26
CA ARG A 15 9.45 -15.99 -3.16
C ARG A 15 8.49 -14.94 -2.61
N ILE A 16 8.94 -14.25 -1.57
CA ILE A 16 8.26 -13.09 -1.00
C ILE A 16 9.06 -11.86 -1.39
N GLY A 17 8.37 -10.84 -1.85
CA GLY A 17 8.95 -9.54 -2.16
C GLY A 17 7.93 -8.44 -1.98
N GLY A 18 8.31 -7.24 -2.36
CA GLY A 18 7.45 -6.09 -2.14
C GLY A 18 8.25 -4.81 -2.01
N TYR A 19 7.56 -3.76 -1.62
CA TYR A 19 8.17 -2.50 -1.24
C TYR A 19 7.28 -1.75 -0.27
N LEU A 20 7.91 -0.83 0.45
CA LEU A 20 7.26 0.14 1.30
C LEU A 20 7.48 1.50 0.66
N ARG A 21 6.39 2.27 0.53
CA ARG A 21 6.43 3.64 0.03
C ARG A 21 5.83 4.55 1.08
N TYR A 22 6.46 5.71 1.28
CA TYR A 22 5.96 6.76 2.15
C TYR A 22 5.89 8.05 1.35
N ASP A 23 4.72 8.67 1.35
CA ASP A 23 4.42 9.93 0.69
C ASP A 23 4.15 11.01 1.75
N MET A 24 4.78 12.16 1.58
CA MET A 24 4.54 13.36 2.39
C MET A 24 4.31 14.56 1.48
N GLY A 25 3.19 15.25 1.68
CA GLY A 25 2.88 16.54 1.07
C GLY A 25 2.78 17.63 2.14
N VAL A 26 3.03 18.89 1.75
CA VAL A 26 2.90 20.07 2.62
C VAL A 26 2.27 21.20 1.82
N GLY A 27 1.29 21.89 2.40
CA GLY A 27 0.68 23.10 1.82
C GLY A 27 -0.56 22.83 0.98
N ASP A 28 -1.03 23.89 0.31
CA ASP A 28 -2.32 23.95 -0.39
C ASP A 28 -2.29 23.38 -1.82
N SER A 29 -3.35 22.64 -2.14
CA SER A 29 -3.83 22.18 -3.44
C SER A 29 -2.84 21.37 -4.32
N GLY A 30 -3.18 20.09 -4.54
CA GLY A 30 -2.45 19.22 -5.46
C GLY A 30 -2.77 17.74 -5.24
N ALA A 31 -1.96 16.85 -5.84
CA ALA A 31 -2.16 15.40 -5.72
C ALA A 31 -1.84 14.83 -4.32
N LEU A 32 -1.22 15.62 -3.44
CA LEU A 32 -0.81 15.26 -2.08
C LEU A 32 -1.33 16.29 -1.08
N ASP A 33 -2.62 16.63 -1.22
CA ASP A 33 -3.30 17.61 -0.37
C ASP A 33 -3.67 17.02 1.01
N GLY A 34 -3.41 17.80 2.05
CA GLY A 34 -3.52 17.40 3.46
C GLY A 34 -4.80 17.89 4.13
N ALA A 35 -4.75 18.13 5.44
CA ALA A 35 -5.85 18.80 6.13
C ALA A 35 -5.73 20.32 5.97
N ASN A 36 -6.85 20.96 5.62
CA ASN A 36 -6.90 22.39 5.32
C ASN A 36 -7.58 23.17 6.45
N ASN A 37 -7.37 24.48 6.49
CA ASN A 37 -7.93 25.38 7.51
C ASN A 37 -7.62 24.99 8.97
N VAL A 38 -6.44 24.41 9.22
CA VAL A 38 -6.02 24.05 10.58
C VAL A 38 -5.69 25.33 11.35
N ALA A 39 -6.26 25.49 12.55
CA ALA A 39 -5.99 26.64 13.40
C ALA A 39 -4.55 26.59 13.94
N ASP A 40 -3.78 27.64 13.65
CA ASP A 40 -2.44 27.82 14.17
C ASP A 40 -2.50 28.16 15.67
N HIS A 41 -1.64 27.51 16.46
CA HIS A 41 -1.64 27.66 17.90
C HIS A 41 -0.99 28.99 18.37
N MET A 42 -0.18 29.64 17.54
CA MET A 42 0.52 30.88 17.90
C MET A 42 -0.34 32.13 17.67
N ASP A 43 -1.10 32.18 16.58
CA ASP A 43 -1.86 33.38 16.20
C ASP A 43 -3.33 33.13 15.83
N GLY A 44 -3.78 31.86 15.82
CA GLY A 44 -5.15 31.51 15.47
C GLY A 44 -5.48 31.66 13.97
N SER A 45 -4.49 31.96 13.13
CA SER A 45 -4.64 31.93 11.68
C SER A 45 -4.99 30.52 11.19
N ARG A 46 -5.50 30.43 9.96
CA ARG A 46 -5.83 29.15 9.32
C ARG A 46 -4.75 28.82 8.31
N ASN A 47 -4.16 27.65 8.46
CA ASN A 47 -3.09 27.15 7.61
C ASN A 47 -3.43 25.75 7.08
N ASP A 48 -2.92 25.43 5.90
CA ASP A 48 -2.99 24.08 5.35
C ASP A 48 -1.79 23.25 5.80
N THR A 49 -2.01 21.96 6.00
CA THR A 49 -1.06 21.09 6.69
C THR A 49 -0.55 19.94 5.82
N TYR A 50 -0.11 18.87 6.48
CA TYR A 50 0.55 17.74 5.87
C TYR A 50 -0.40 16.70 5.29
N TYR A 51 -0.03 16.18 4.13
CA TYR A 51 -0.46 14.86 3.65
C TYR A 51 0.57 13.80 4.04
N LYS A 52 0.09 12.63 4.45
CA LYS A 52 0.89 11.52 4.95
C LYS A 52 0.24 10.21 4.52
N ASN A 53 0.94 9.43 3.71
CA ASN A 53 0.45 8.12 3.30
C ASN A 53 1.58 7.09 3.21
N MET A 54 1.39 5.97 3.87
CA MET A 54 2.27 4.81 3.83
C MET A 54 1.57 3.70 3.06
N ARG A 55 2.30 3.09 2.13
CA ARG A 55 1.85 1.92 1.37
C ARG A 55 2.84 0.78 1.55
N PHE A 56 2.33 -0.35 2.02
CA PHE A 56 3.04 -1.62 1.99
C PHE A 56 2.47 -2.48 0.86
N THR A 57 3.33 -2.83 -0.11
CA THR A 57 2.98 -3.75 -1.20
C THR A 57 3.66 -5.08 -0.95
N LEU A 58 2.87 -6.13 -0.72
CA LEU A 58 3.32 -7.50 -0.57
C LEU A 58 3.13 -8.25 -1.89
N ARG A 59 4.21 -8.83 -2.40
CA ARG A 59 4.22 -9.67 -3.60
C ARG A 59 4.60 -11.09 -3.21
N THR A 60 3.77 -12.06 -3.56
CA THR A 60 4.09 -13.48 -3.37
C THR A 60 4.15 -14.16 -4.71
N TYR A 61 5.16 -15.01 -4.88
CA TYR A 61 5.35 -15.84 -6.06
C TYR A 61 5.54 -17.26 -5.61
N THR A 62 4.79 -18.21 -6.16
CA THR A 62 5.09 -19.64 -5.99
C THR A 62 5.43 -20.27 -7.33
N GLY A 63 6.27 -21.31 -7.27
CA GLY A 63 6.63 -22.13 -8.42
C GLY A 63 6.73 -23.58 -7.98
N GLN A 64 6.06 -24.48 -8.68
CA GLN A 64 6.16 -25.92 -8.49
C GLN A 64 6.34 -26.58 -9.86
N GLU A 65 7.22 -27.58 -9.94
CA GLU A 65 7.28 -28.43 -11.12
C GLU A 65 6.16 -29.48 -11.02
N THR A 66 5.32 -29.54 -12.06
CA THR A 66 4.26 -30.55 -12.17
C THR A 66 4.50 -31.38 -13.42
N GLU A 67 3.82 -32.53 -13.56
CA GLU A 67 3.92 -33.38 -14.75
C GLU A 67 3.48 -32.65 -16.05
N LEU A 68 2.71 -31.56 -15.91
CA LEU A 68 2.20 -30.74 -17.00
C LEU A 68 3.00 -29.44 -17.19
N GLY A 69 4.20 -29.35 -16.60
CA GLY A 69 5.08 -28.18 -16.64
C GLY A 69 5.03 -27.34 -15.35
N THR A 70 5.75 -26.23 -15.32
CA THR A 70 5.88 -25.40 -14.12
C THR A 70 4.57 -24.66 -13.82
N LEU A 71 3.99 -24.94 -12.65
CA LEU A 71 2.88 -24.18 -12.09
C LEU A 71 3.43 -22.95 -11.36
N LYS A 72 3.07 -21.75 -11.82
CA LYS A 72 3.44 -20.47 -11.20
C LYS A 72 2.21 -19.77 -10.69
N THR A 73 2.29 -19.23 -9.48
CA THR A 73 1.25 -18.32 -8.96
C THR A 73 1.88 -16.99 -8.57
N PHE A 74 1.11 -15.92 -8.71
CA PHE A 74 1.51 -14.58 -8.29
C PHE A 74 0.35 -13.85 -7.64
N THR A 75 0.63 -13.15 -6.55
CA THR A 75 -0.29 -12.15 -5.98
C THR A 75 0.42 -10.85 -5.63
N GLU A 76 -0.29 -9.72 -5.77
CA GLU A 76 0.12 -8.41 -5.26
C GLU A 76 -0.98 -7.80 -4.39
N THR A 77 -0.74 -7.77 -3.08
CA THR A 77 -1.65 -7.19 -2.09
C THR A 77 -1.07 -5.87 -1.58
N ARG A 78 -1.91 -4.84 -1.45
CA ARG A 78 -1.51 -3.53 -0.94
C ARG A 78 -2.29 -3.17 0.32
N PHE A 79 -1.55 -2.72 1.32
CA PHE A 79 -2.03 -2.17 2.56
C PHE A 79 -1.65 -0.70 2.61
N GLN A 80 -2.56 0.15 3.06
CA GLN A 80 -2.32 1.59 3.08
C GLN A 80 -2.83 2.21 4.38
N PHE A 81 -2.04 3.11 4.94
CA PHE A 81 -2.39 3.90 6.11
C PHE A 81 -2.02 5.35 5.85
N GLY A 82 -2.94 6.27 6.10
CA GLY A 82 -2.68 7.68 5.87
C GLY A 82 -3.93 8.52 6.00
N ASN A 83 -3.73 9.84 5.95
CA ASN A 83 -4.85 10.77 5.89
C ASN A 83 -5.39 10.91 4.46
N SER A 84 -6.50 11.62 4.36
CA SER A 84 -7.08 12.09 3.10
C SER A 84 -7.15 13.62 3.16
N SER A 85 -7.35 14.27 2.01
CA SER A 85 -7.66 15.69 2.00
C SER A 85 -8.98 15.96 2.71
N GLY A 86 -9.06 17.08 3.43
CA GLY A 86 -10.30 17.53 4.05
C GLY A 86 -10.14 18.81 4.87
N ASP A 87 -11.27 19.48 5.11
CA ASP A 87 -11.33 20.72 5.88
C ASP A 87 -11.43 20.41 7.38
N TYR A 88 -10.47 20.91 8.17
CA TYR A 88 -10.48 20.75 9.62
C TYR A 88 -11.71 21.41 10.28
N THR A 89 -12.24 22.45 9.65
CA THR A 89 -13.34 23.26 10.21
C THR A 89 -14.72 22.85 9.74
N GLY A 90 -14.79 21.97 8.75
CA GLY A 90 -16.05 21.41 8.26
C GLY A 90 -16.45 20.16 9.02
N ASP A 91 -16.83 20.26 10.31
CA ASP A 91 -17.54 19.29 11.18
C ASP A 91 -17.31 17.77 10.96
N GLY A 92 -16.19 17.38 10.38
CA GLY A 92 -15.97 16.05 9.83
C GLY A 92 -14.55 15.57 10.10
N THR A 93 -14.39 14.25 10.15
CA THR A 93 -13.13 13.58 10.48
C THR A 93 -12.45 12.94 9.27
N GLY A 94 -12.92 13.20 8.05
CA GLY A 94 -12.41 12.56 6.83
C GLY A 94 -10.94 12.84 6.53
N TRP A 95 -10.39 13.92 7.09
CA TRP A 95 -8.97 14.28 7.01
C TRP A 95 -8.09 13.52 8.02
N GLN A 96 -8.67 12.77 8.96
CA GLN A 96 -7.89 12.02 9.94
C GLN A 96 -7.19 10.84 9.30
N ALA A 97 -6.02 10.48 9.84
CA ALA A 97 -5.28 9.31 9.40
C ALA A 97 -6.02 8.02 9.79
N GLY A 98 -6.11 7.09 8.86
CA GLY A 98 -6.75 5.81 9.10
C GLY A 98 -6.25 4.71 8.18
N ASN A 99 -6.66 3.48 8.50
CA ASN A 99 -6.47 2.34 7.61
C ASN A 99 -7.32 2.55 6.36
N LYS A 100 -6.69 2.51 5.19
CA LYS A 100 -7.39 2.46 3.91
C LYS A 100 -7.69 1.00 3.56
N ALA A 101 -8.60 0.80 2.61
CA ALA A 101 -8.97 -0.55 2.18
C ALA A 101 -7.76 -1.36 1.71
N THR A 102 -7.66 -2.61 2.16
CA THR A 102 -6.73 -3.59 1.60
C THR A 102 -7.17 -3.95 0.19
N THR A 103 -6.24 -3.96 -0.76
CA THR A 103 -6.55 -4.26 -2.17
C THR A 103 -5.69 -5.39 -2.68
N LEU A 104 -6.29 -6.31 -3.44
CA LEU A 104 -5.60 -7.31 -4.24
C LEU A 104 -5.55 -6.79 -5.68
N ASN A 105 -4.38 -6.33 -6.12
CA ASN A 105 -4.23 -5.66 -7.42
C ASN A 105 -3.98 -6.65 -8.55
N PHE A 106 -3.28 -7.74 -8.25
CA PHE A 106 -3.01 -8.81 -9.18
C PHE A 106 -3.12 -10.15 -8.47
N ALA A 107 -3.76 -11.12 -9.12
CA ALA A 107 -3.77 -12.51 -8.72
C ALA A 107 -3.92 -13.36 -9.98
N TRP A 108 -2.95 -14.22 -10.27
CA TRP A 108 -3.02 -15.11 -11.42
C TRP A 108 -2.25 -16.40 -11.19
N ILE A 109 -2.58 -17.39 -12.02
CA ILE A 109 -1.98 -18.72 -12.06
C ILE A 109 -1.60 -18.99 -13.51
N GLN A 110 -0.43 -19.57 -13.72
CA GLN A 110 0.08 -20.00 -15.01
C GLN A 110 0.54 -21.45 -14.90
N LEU A 111 0.11 -22.28 -15.86
CA LEU A 111 0.51 -23.67 -15.98
C LEU A 111 1.02 -23.90 -17.40
N GLY A 112 2.06 -24.73 -17.55
CA GLY A 112 2.49 -25.21 -18.86
C GLY A 112 3.51 -24.35 -19.61
N GLY A 113 3.95 -23.22 -19.03
CA GLY A 113 4.93 -22.32 -19.65
C GLY A 113 4.30 -21.34 -20.61
#